data_AF-A0A2A4KQ84-F1
#
_entry.id   AF-A0A2A4KQ84-F1
#
_cell.length_a   1.000
_cell.length_b   1.000
_cell.length_c   1.000
_cell.angle_alpha   90.00
_cell.angle_beta   90.00
_cell.angle_gamma   90.00
#
_symmetry.space_group_name_H-M   'P 1'
#
loop_
_entity.id
_entity.type
_entity.pdbx_description
1 polymer ?
#
loop_
_entity_poly.entity_id
_entity_poly.type
_entity_poly.pdbx_seq_one_letter_code
_entity_poly.pdbx_strand_id
1 'polypeptide(L)'
;MHLADLESAEAAPGVDWSVLAEPQVESVAQAVARAFARDYGLTLEYEDAYQEAVMVAAERPGQVRRILGDAGPGLLHRWLSQRLRDRWLTEAKHRGTHLSYEATRSRAEGAVVERV
;
A
#
# COMPACT_ATOMS: atom_id res chain seq x y z
N MET A 1 -16.92 10.87 -25.41
CA MET A 1 -15.90 10.62 -24.38
C MET A 1 -14.64 11.32 -24.86
N HIS A 2 -14.42 12.54 -24.39
CA HIS A 2 -13.30 13.39 -24.84
C HIS A 2 -12.09 13.12 -23.93
N LEU A 3 -10.87 13.06 -24.47
CA LEU A 3 -9.66 12.85 -23.67
C LEU A 3 -9.48 13.91 -22.56
N ALA A 4 -10.04 15.11 -22.74
CA ALA A 4 -10.04 16.19 -21.76
C ALA A 4 -10.89 15.88 -20.50
N ASP A 5 -11.86 14.96 -20.58
CA ASP A 5 -12.69 14.55 -19.44
C ASP A 5 -11.92 13.64 -18.46
N LEU A 6 -10.78 13.05 -18.91
CA LEU A 6 -9.91 12.21 -18.07
C LEU A 6 -8.88 13.02 -17.27
N GLU A 7 -8.53 14.22 -17.72
CA GLU A 7 -7.56 15.10 -17.03
C GLU A 7 -8.15 15.78 -15.78
N SER A 8 -9.48 15.81 -15.65
CA SER A 8 -10.19 16.51 -14.58
C SER A 8 -10.55 15.62 -13.37
N ALA A 9 -10.00 14.41 -13.29
CA ALA A 9 -10.11 13.58 -12.08
C ALA A 9 -9.10 14.05 -11.03
N GLU A 10 -9.51 15.08 -10.28
CA GLU A 10 -9.12 15.37 -8.89
C GLU A 10 -7.62 15.15 -8.58
N ALA A 11 -6.83 16.24 -8.60
CA ALA A 11 -5.39 16.23 -8.32
C ALA A 11 -5.06 15.46 -7.03
N ALA A 12 -4.70 14.18 -7.17
CA ALA A 12 -4.15 13.37 -6.10
C ALA A 12 -2.95 14.14 -5.52
N PRO A 13 -2.74 14.16 -4.19
CA PRO A 13 -1.56 14.76 -3.60
C PRO A 13 -0.34 14.20 -4.33
N GLY A 14 0.38 15.09 -5.03
CA GLY A 14 1.38 14.71 -6.02
C GLY A 14 2.43 13.81 -5.39
N VAL A 15 2.59 12.62 -5.96
CA VAL A 15 3.69 11.72 -5.62
C VAL A 15 5.00 12.44 -5.96
N ASP A 16 5.90 12.55 -4.98
CA ASP A 16 7.20 13.21 -5.13
C ASP A 16 8.31 12.17 -5.11
N TRP A 17 8.70 11.73 -6.30
CA TRP A 17 9.77 10.76 -6.51
C TRP A 17 11.16 11.28 -6.15
N SER A 18 11.34 12.60 -6.00
CA SER A 18 12.64 13.15 -5.61
C SER A 18 13.06 12.74 -4.20
N VAL A 19 12.13 12.22 -3.38
CA VAL A 19 12.44 11.63 -2.06
C VAL A 19 13.40 10.44 -2.16
N LEU A 20 13.45 9.75 -3.30
CA LEU A 20 14.37 8.62 -3.51
C LEU A 20 15.82 9.07 -3.69
N ALA A 21 16.06 10.36 -3.96
CA ALA A 21 17.41 10.92 -3.99
C ALA A 21 18.01 11.09 -2.58
N GLU A 22 17.20 10.96 -1.51
CA GLU A 22 17.69 10.93 -0.14
C GLU A 22 18.49 9.64 0.09
N PRO A 23 19.81 9.70 0.44
CA PRO A 23 20.70 8.55 0.40
C PRO A 23 20.23 7.33 1.22
N GLN A 24 19.43 7.58 2.25
CA GLN A 24 18.99 6.56 3.19
C GLN A 24 17.65 5.92 2.80
N VAL A 25 16.85 6.56 1.94
CA VAL A 25 15.47 6.11 1.66
C VAL A 25 15.47 4.77 0.93
N GLU A 26 16.29 4.62 -0.10
CA GLU A 26 16.38 3.38 -0.86
C GLU A 26 16.83 2.21 0.02
N SER A 27 17.93 2.39 0.77
CA SER A 27 18.45 1.35 1.66
C SER A 27 17.45 0.92 2.73
N VAL A 28 16.68 1.87 3.30
CA VAL A 28 15.62 1.57 4.26
C VAL A 28 14.46 0.84 3.59
N ALA A 29 14.03 1.25 2.40
CA ALA A 29 12.96 0.57 1.66
C ALA A 29 13.34 -0.88 1.33
N GLN A 30 14.57 -1.14 0.89
CA GLN A 30 15.08 -2.50 0.66
C GLN A 30 15.11 -3.31 1.95
N ALA A 31 15.56 -2.73 3.07
CA ALA A 31 15.58 -3.43 4.36
C ALA A 31 14.17 -3.81 4.84
N VAL A 32 13.20 -2.90 4.71
CA VAL A 32 11.79 -3.17 5.01
C VAL A 32 11.24 -4.26 4.10
N ALA A 33 11.49 -4.19 2.79
CA ALA A 33 11.04 -5.21 1.83
C ALA A 33 11.60 -6.60 2.14
N ARG A 34 12.89 -6.71 2.51
CA ARG A 34 13.48 -7.99 2.94
C ARG A 34 12.79 -8.55 4.18
N ALA A 35 12.47 -7.70 5.15
CA ALA A 35 11.76 -8.12 6.35
C ALA A 35 10.35 -8.65 6.01
N PHE A 36 9.62 -7.95 5.12
CA PHE A 36 8.29 -8.37 4.70
C PHE A 36 8.31 -9.64 3.85
N ALA A 37 9.21 -9.77 2.90
CA ALA A 37 9.37 -10.99 2.11
C ALA A 37 9.73 -12.20 3.00
N ARG A 38 10.49 -11.98 4.09
CA ARG A 38 10.76 -13.04 5.07
C ARG A 38 9.51 -13.40 5.88
N ASP A 39 8.80 -12.39 6.39
CA ASP A 39 7.67 -12.60 7.31
C ASP A 39 6.39 -13.06 6.57
N TYR A 40 6.25 -12.72 5.28
CA TYR A 40 5.06 -12.95 4.45
C TYR A 40 5.34 -13.67 3.12
N GLY A 41 6.53 -14.26 2.92
CA GLY A 41 7.03 -14.74 1.62
C GLY A 41 6.21 -15.77 0.85
N LEU A 42 5.16 -16.34 1.45
CA LEU A 42 4.17 -17.17 0.75
C LEU A 42 3.08 -16.35 0.05
N THR A 43 3.00 -15.06 0.37
CA THR A 43 1.89 -14.17 -0.03
C THR A 43 2.34 -12.80 -0.51
N LEU A 44 3.57 -12.39 -0.23
CA LEU A 44 4.13 -11.11 -0.66
C LEU A 44 5.59 -11.29 -1.08
N GLU A 45 5.89 -10.98 -2.34
CA GLU A 45 7.23 -11.05 -2.91
C GLU A 45 8.07 -9.83 -2.50
N TYR A 46 9.40 -9.97 -2.59
CA TYR A 46 10.33 -8.88 -2.22
C TYR A 46 10.14 -7.66 -3.12
N GLU A 47 10.02 -7.87 -4.43
CA GLU A 47 9.86 -6.83 -5.43
C GLU A 47 8.57 -6.03 -5.18
N ASP A 48 7.46 -6.71 -4.88
CA ASP A 48 6.19 -6.08 -4.53
C ASP A 48 6.29 -5.28 -3.22
N ALA A 49 6.90 -5.87 -2.19
CA ALA A 49 7.11 -5.19 -0.91
C ALA A 49 8.00 -3.95 -1.07
N TYR A 50 9.01 -4.02 -1.94
CA TYR A 50 9.92 -2.91 -2.23
C TYR A 50 9.20 -1.80 -2.99
N GLN A 51 8.42 -2.14 -4.03
CA GLN A 51 7.63 -1.17 -4.77
C GLN A 51 6.65 -0.43 -3.85
N GLU A 52 5.92 -1.16 -3.01
CA GLU A 52 4.99 -0.55 -2.06
C GLU A 52 5.70 0.33 -1.02
N ALA A 53 6.86 -0.09 -0.51
CA ALA A 53 7.66 0.72 0.39
C ALA A 53 8.09 2.05 -0.27
N VAL A 54 8.53 2.00 -1.53
CA VAL A 54 8.92 3.18 -2.31
C VAL A 54 7.72 4.08 -2.61
N MET A 55 6.57 3.51 -2.97
CA MET A 55 5.31 4.24 -3.18
C MET A 55 4.89 5.00 -1.92
N VAL A 56 4.89 4.34 -0.76
CA VAL A 56 4.53 4.98 0.52
C VAL A 56 5.44 6.16 0.85
N ALA A 57 6.74 6.05 0.56
CA ALA A 57 7.70 7.12 0.76
C ALA A 57 7.42 8.31 -0.18
N ALA A 58 7.20 8.03 -1.47
CA ALA A 58 6.96 9.05 -2.50
C ALA A 58 5.61 9.77 -2.33
N GLU A 59 4.59 9.10 -1.76
CA GLU A 59 3.32 9.74 -1.39
C GLU A 59 3.44 10.69 -0.19
N ARG A 60 4.48 10.56 0.64
CA ARG A 60 4.65 11.31 1.90
C ARG A 60 6.04 11.91 2.05
N PRO A 61 6.53 12.63 1.03
CA PRO A 61 7.93 13.05 0.95
C PRO A 61 8.32 13.97 2.11
N GLY A 62 7.46 14.91 2.50
CA GLY A 62 7.71 15.83 3.61
C GLY A 62 7.80 15.13 4.97
N GLN A 63 7.05 14.04 5.17
CA GLN A 63 7.16 13.24 6.39
C GLN A 63 8.46 12.45 6.42
N VAL A 64 8.86 11.86 5.29
CA VAL A 64 10.13 11.12 5.17
C VAL A 64 11.31 12.04 5.46
N ARG A 65 11.38 13.20 4.78
CA ARG A 65 12.43 14.20 5.00
C ARG A 65 12.49 14.68 6.45
N ARG A 66 11.33 14.94 7.07
CA ARG A 66 11.25 15.30 8.50
C ARG A 66 11.80 14.20 9.41
N ILE A 67 11.39 12.95 9.20
CA ILE A 67 11.88 11.83 10.01
C ILE A 67 13.40 11.70 9.87
N LEU A 68 13.92 11.80 8.65
CA LEU A 68 15.36 11.73 8.40
C LEU A 68 16.12 12.88 9.06
N GLY A 69 15.58 14.10 8.99
CA GLY A 69 16.17 15.27 9.64
C GLY A 69 16.16 15.22 11.16
N ASP A 70 15.07 14.73 11.76
CA ASP A 70 14.87 14.81 13.22
C ASP A 70 15.37 13.57 13.97
N ALA A 71 15.29 12.38 13.37
CA ALA A 71 15.49 11.10 14.06
C ALA A 71 16.30 10.07 13.27
N GLY A 72 16.52 10.29 11.98
CA GLY A 72 17.34 9.44 11.12
C GLY A 72 16.67 8.13 10.64
N PRO A 73 17.48 7.22 10.06
CA PRO A 73 16.97 6.11 9.25
C PRO A 73 16.31 5.00 10.09
N GLY A 74 16.67 4.85 11.37
CA GLY A 74 16.06 3.86 12.26
C GLY A 74 14.56 4.15 12.49
N LEU A 75 14.21 5.42 12.68
CA LEU A 75 12.79 5.80 12.80
C LEU A 75 12.09 5.67 11.44
N LEU A 76 12.76 5.99 10.34
CA LEU A 76 12.20 5.80 9.00
C LEU A 76 11.87 4.32 8.75
N HIS A 77 12.77 3.41 9.09
CA HIS A 77 12.54 1.96 8.96
C HIS A 77 11.29 1.52 9.74
N ARG A 78 11.19 1.93 11.01
CA ARG A 78 10.02 1.60 11.85
C ARG A 78 8.73 2.18 11.27
N TRP A 79 8.75 3.44 10.87
CA TRP A 79 7.59 4.13 10.30
C TRP A 79 7.13 3.48 9.00
N LEU A 80 8.06 3.18 8.10
CA LEU A 80 7.78 2.57 6.80
C LEU A 80 7.26 1.14 6.96
N SER A 81 7.86 0.36 7.87
CA SER A 81 7.38 -0.98 8.22
C SER A 81 5.94 -0.96 8.72
N GLN A 82 5.57 0.01 9.55
CA GLN A 82 4.19 0.12 10.04
C GLN A 82 3.23 0.45 8.90
N ARG A 83 3.58 1.39 8.02
CA ARG A 83 2.73 1.79 6.89
C ARG A 83 2.51 0.66 5.91
N LEU A 84 3.56 -0.08 5.57
CA LEU A 84 3.45 -1.23 4.68
C LEU A 84 2.58 -2.33 5.30
N ARG A 85 2.70 -2.56 6.62
CA ARG A 85 1.83 -3.51 7.35
C ARG A 85 0.37 -3.07 7.31
N ASP A 86 0.09 -1.80 7.57
CA ASP A 86 -1.27 -1.27 7.57
C ASP A 86 -1.91 -1.41 6.18
N ARG A 87 -1.17 -1.07 5.12
CA ARG A 87 -1.61 -1.27 3.72
C ARG A 87 -1.88 -2.73 3.43
N TRP A 88 -0.93 -3.61 3.73
CA TRP A 88 -1.04 -5.03 3.46
C TRP A 88 -2.22 -5.67 4.19
N LEU A 89 -2.41 -5.39 5.48
CA LEU A 89 -3.54 -5.89 6.26
C LEU A 89 -4.88 -5.37 5.71
N THR A 90 -4.91 -4.11 5.26
CA THR A 90 -6.10 -3.50 4.65
C THR A 90 -6.44 -4.21 3.34
N GLU A 91 -5.46 -4.38 2.45
CA GLU A 91 -5.66 -5.10 1.19
C GLU A 91 -6.00 -6.57 1.38
N ALA A 92 -5.34 -7.26 2.31
CA ALA A 92 -5.64 -8.65 2.63
C ALA A 92 -7.10 -8.80 3.13
N LYS A 93 -7.57 -7.85 3.95
CA LYS A 93 -8.97 -7.79 4.37
C LYS A 93 -9.91 -7.54 3.19
N HIS A 94 -9.57 -6.63 2.28
CA HIS A 94 -10.36 -6.39 1.07
C HIS A 94 -10.43 -7.65 0.19
N ARG A 95 -9.29 -8.30 -0.08
CA ARG A 95 -9.22 -9.59 -0.80
C ARG A 95 -10.08 -10.67 -0.14
N GLY A 96 -10.03 -10.80 1.19
CA GLY A 96 -10.87 -11.76 1.92
C GLY A 96 -12.37 -11.43 1.92
N THR A 97 -12.75 -10.18 1.63
CA THR A 97 -14.17 -9.76 1.55
C THR A 97 -14.78 -10.02 0.17
N HIS A 98 -13.96 -10.32 -0.85
CA HIS A 98 -14.45 -10.82 -2.13
C HIS A 98 -14.88 -12.29 -1.97
N LEU A 99 -16.14 -12.46 -1.55
CA LEU A 99 -16.83 -13.74 -1.61
C LEU A 99 -16.85 -14.25 -3.05
N SER A 100 -16.70 -15.58 -3.23
CA SER A 100 -16.86 -16.18 -4.56
C SER A 100 -18.22 -15.77 -5.16
N TYR A 101 -18.29 -15.71 -6.49
CA TYR A 101 -19.55 -15.44 -7.19
C TYR A 101 -20.69 -16.34 -6.67
N GLU A 102 -20.40 -17.60 -6.34
CA GLU A 102 -21.37 -18.54 -5.79
C GLU A 102 -21.81 -18.18 -4.36
N ALA A 103 -20.90 -17.73 -3.49
CA ALA A 103 -21.26 -17.29 -2.14
C ALA A 103 -22.08 -15.98 -2.16
N THR A 104 -21.84 -15.13 -3.15
CA THR A 104 -22.63 -13.91 -3.38
C THR A 104 -24.02 -14.26 -3.95
N ARG A 105 -24.09 -15.20 -4.90
CA ARG A 105 -25.34 -15.70 -5.50
C ARG A 105 -26.22 -16.41 -4.48
N SER A 106 -25.65 -17.31 -3.66
CA SER A 106 -26.41 -18.06 -2.65
C SER A 106 -27.03 -17.14 -1.58
N ARG A 107 -26.33 -16.06 -1.19
CA ARG A 107 -26.90 -15.01 -0.32
C ARG A 107 -28.06 -14.25 -0.98
N ALA A 108 -27.96 -13.95 -2.26
CA ALA A 108 -29.02 -13.28 -3.00
C ALA A 108 -30.25 -14.18 -3.18
N GLU A 109 -30.05 -15.47 -3.48
CA GLU A 109 -31.13 -16.45 -3.64
C GLU A 109 -31.81 -16.79 -2.30
N GLY A 110 -31.05 -16.93 -1.21
CA GLY A 110 -31.61 -17.15 0.13
C GLY A 110 -32.47 -15.98 0.64
N ALA A 111 -32.11 -14.73 0.29
CA ALA A 111 -32.88 -13.54 0.65
C ALA A 111 -34.21 -13.39 -0.11
N VAL A 112 -34.38 -14.08 -1.25
CA VAL A 112 -35.63 -14.06 -2.05
C VAL A 112 -36.66 -15.04 -1.48
N VAL A 113 -36.23 -16.11 -0.81
CA VAL A 113 -37.12 -17.16 -0.26
C VAL A 113 -37.75 -16.73 1.08
N GLU A 114 -37.15 -15.78 1.80
CA GLU A 114 -37.66 -15.30 3.10
C GLU A 114 -38.71 -14.16 2.97
N ARG A 115 -39.07 -13.77 1.74
CA ARG A 115 -40.12 -12.77 1.44
C ARG A 115 -41.30 -13.38 0.65
N VAL A 116 -41.79 -14.54 1.07
CA VAL A 116 -43.07 -15.13 0.59
C VAL A 116 -43.91 -15.52 1.79
#